data_AF-A0A316GJV2-F1
#
_entry.id   AF-A0A316GJV2-F1
#
_cell.length_a   1.000
_cell.length_b   1.000
_cell.length_c   1.000
_cell.angle_alpha   90.00
_cell.angle_beta   90.00
_cell.angle_gamma   90.00
#
_symmetry.space_group_name_H-M   'P 1'
#
loop_
_entity.id
_entity.type
_entity.pdbx_description
1 polymer ?
#
loop_
_entity_poly.entity_id
_entity_poly.type
_entity_poly.pdbx_seq_one_letter_code
_entity_poly.pdbx_strand_id
1 'polypeptide(L)'
;MKKAPALSIICISLTLAATPVAADSVPLGCFTRAYSAAHLVGQPDQVVAAMWLDLRSDGGSSAYFTLAALMAGQGHAGRDGLGGLVLEEGGFCGSRLRCQVECDGGGFEVTRVQGDMIEITTTGMRVTTEGCSGEALFISDLSEGPGRRTTYRLFRSPDAACARN
;
A
#
# COMPACT_ATOMS: atom_id res chain seq x y z
N MET A 1 -7.05 -53.40 -56.95
CA MET A 1 -6.73 -53.32 -55.51
C MET A 1 -5.68 -52.24 -55.32
N LYS A 2 -6.03 -51.04 -54.82
CA LYS A 2 -5.08 -49.94 -54.58
C LYS A 2 -5.11 -49.61 -53.08
N LYS A 3 -4.00 -49.81 -52.39
CA LYS A 3 -3.83 -49.52 -50.95
C LYS A 3 -3.42 -48.05 -50.80
N ALA A 4 -4.11 -47.31 -49.92
CA ALA A 4 -3.74 -45.94 -49.55
C ALA A 4 -2.76 -45.96 -48.35
N PRO A 5 -1.71 -45.11 -48.33
CA PRO A 5 -0.85 -44.96 -47.16
C PRO A 5 -1.46 -43.97 -46.16
N ALA A 6 -1.48 -44.36 -44.88
CA ALA A 6 -1.91 -43.52 -43.76
C ALA A 6 -0.77 -42.57 -43.35
N LEU A 7 -1.05 -41.26 -43.40
CA LEU A 7 -0.13 -40.21 -42.95
C LEU A 7 -0.36 -39.98 -41.44
N SER A 8 0.65 -40.29 -40.63
CA SER A 8 0.61 -40.08 -39.17
C SER A 8 1.16 -38.70 -38.85
N ILE A 9 0.32 -37.78 -38.36
CA ILE A 9 0.69 -36.42 -37.96
C ILE A 9 0.89 -36.42 -36.44
N ILE A 10 2.13 -36.28 -35.99
CA ILE A 10 2.48 -36.11 -34.58
C ILE A 10 2.40 -34.61 -34.25
N CYS A 11 1.36 -34.18 -33.54
CA CYS A 11 1.25 -32.83 -32.98
C CYS A 11 2.05 -32.75 -31.66
N ILE A 12 3.23 -32.13 -31.71
CA ILE A 12 4.01 -31.78 -30.51
C ILE A 12 3.46 -30.48 -29.93
N SER A 13 2.70 -30.57 -28.84
CA SER A 13 2.20 -29.43 -28.09
C SER A 13 3.33 -28.83 -27.23
N LEU A 14 3.90 -27.70 -27.67
CA LEU A 14 4.80 -26.88 -26.85
C LEU A 14 3.97 -26.07 -25.84
N THR A 15 3.88 -26.54 -24.61
CA THR A 15 3.37 -25.73 -23.49
C THR A 15 4.46 -24.76 -23.03
N LEU A 16 4.37 -23.49 -23.42
CA LEU A 16 5.12 -22.41 -22.80
C LEU A 16 4.63 -22.25 -21.36
N ALA A 17 5.40 -22.75 -20.38
CA ALA A 17 5.21 -22.39 -18.99
C ALA A 17 5.67 -20.93 -18.80
N ALA A 18 4.71 -20.00 -18.73
CA ALA A 18 4.98 -18.64 -18.28
C ALA A 18 5.30 -18.69 -16.79
N THR A 19 6.57 -18.58 -16.41
CA THR A 19 6.95 -18.40 -15.01
C THR A 19 6.54 -16.99 -14.58
N PRO A 20 5.71 -16.83 -13.53
CA PRO A 20 5.43 -15.50 -13.00
C PRO A 20 6.72 -14.93 -12.42
N VAL A 21 7.23 -13.86 -13.03
CA VAL A 21 8.27 -13.04 -12.41
C VAL A 21 7.59 -12.29 -11.26
N ALA A 22 7.79 -12.76 -10.03
CA ALA A 22 7.48 -11.95 -8.87
C ALA A 22 8.39 -10.73 -8.92
N ALA A 23 7.81 -9.55 -9.11
CA ALA A 23 8.54 -8.30 -9.01
C ALA A 23 8.87 -8.07 -7.53
N ASP A 24 10.06 -8.46 -7.10
CA ASP A 24 10.61 -8.18 -5.76
C ASP A 24 10.95 -6.68 -5.56
N SER A 25 10.69 -5.85 -6.56
CA SER A 25 10.93 -4.41 -6.54
C SER A 25 9.75 -3.65 -5.95
N VAL A 26 10.04 -2.67 -5.10
CA VAL A 26 9.04 -1.73 -4.57
C VAL A 26 8.30 -1.05 -5.73
N PRO A 27 6.95 -1.04 -5.74
CA PRO A 27 6.19 -0.45 -6.83
C PRO A 27 6.26 1.08 -6.74
N LEU A 28 7.16 1.70 -7.50
CA LEU A 28 7.35 3.14 -7.46
C LEU A 28 6.14 3.92 -8.01
N GLY A 29 6.00 5.16 -7.54
CA GLY A 29 5.01 6.15 -7.94
C GLY A 29 3.98 6.49 -6.86
N CYS A 30 2.99 7.29 -7.25
CA CYS A 30 1.90 7.72 -6.38
C CYS A 30 0.74 6.72 -6.37
N PHE A 31 0.26 6.38 -5.17
CA PHE A 31 -0.92 5.55 -4.93
C PHE A 31 -1.84 6.22 -3.94
N THR A 32 -3.14 6.23 -4.25
CA THR A 32 -4.13 6.90 -3.41
C THR A 32 -5.36 6.05 -3.17
N ARG A 33 -6.08 6.39 -2.10
CA ARG A 33 -7.39 5.84 -1.79
C ARG A 33 -8.23 6.91 -1.10
N ALA A 34 -9.45 7.12 -1.54
CA ALA A 34 -10.45 7.90 -0.83
C ALA A 34 -11.69 7.04 -0.60
N TYR A 35 -12.18 7.01 0.64
CA TYR A 35 -13.37 6.23 1.01
C TYR A 35 -14.60 7.13 1.01
N SER A 36 -15.71 6.63 0.48
CA SER A 36 -16.98 7.36 0.51
C SER A 36 -17.56 7.35 1.92
N ALA A 37 -18.39 8.35 2.24
CA ALA A 37 -19.12 8.38 3.51
C ALA A 37 -19.92 7.08 3.74
N ALA A 38 -20.56 6.54 2.70
CA ALA A 38 -21.28 5.28 2.79
C ALA A 38 -20.38 4.08 3.14
N HIS A 39 -19.14 4.05 2.64
CA HIS A 39 -18.17 3.02 3.02
C HIS A 39 -17.78 3.16 4.49
N LEU A 40 -17.47 4.38 4.93
CA LEU A 40 -17.05 4.67 6.30
C LEU A 40 -18.17 4.31 7.30
N VAL A 41 -19.43 4.60 7.01
CA VAL A 41 -20.56 4.16 7.86
C VAL A 41 -20.58 2.64 8.06
N GLY A 42 -20.18 1.87 7.05
CA GLY A 42 -20.10 0.41 7.13
C GLY A 42 -18.84 -0.15 7.79
N GLN A 43 -17.84 0.68 8.12
CA GLN A 43 -16.55 0.28 8.67
C GLN A 43 -16.23 1.10 9.93
N PRO A 44 -16.98 0.97 11.03
CA PRO A 44 -16.92 1.88 12.19
C PRO A 44 -15.54 1.97 12.86
N ASP A 45 -14.69 0.96 12.72
CA ASP A 45 -13.32 0.95 13.26
C ASP A 45 -12.29 1.64 12.35
N GLN A 46 -12.67 1.93 11.10
CA GLN A 46 -11.76 2.49 10.10
C GLN A 46 -11.34 3.91 10.47
N VAL A 47 -10.02 4.10 10.57
CA VAL A 47 -9.43 5.38 10.99
C VAL A 47 -8.97 6.27 9.85
N VAL A 48 -8.91 5.76 8.62
CA VAL A 48 -8.48 6.53 7.46
C VAL A 48 -9.65 6.81 6.52
N ALA A 49 -9.93 8.08 6.25
CA ALA A 49 -10.89 8.53 5.26
C ALA A 49 -10.27 8.66 3.86
N ALA A 50 -9.00 9.06 3.79
CA ALA A 50 -8.22 9.04 2.55
C ALA A 50 -6.72 8.85 2.83
N MET A 51 -6.02 8.23 1.90
CA MET A 51 -4.60 7.89 2.00
C MET A 51 -3.88 8.25 0.70
N TRP A 52 -2.67 8.76 0.83
CA TRP A 52 -1.76 9.07 -0.25
C TRP A 52 -0.40 8.47 0.11
N LEU A 53 0.12 7.62 -0.75
CA LEU A 53 1.40 6.96 -0.60
C LEU A 53 2.24 7.27 -1.83
N ASP A 54 3.34 7.97 -1.64
CA ASP A 54 4.36 8.18 -2.65
C ASP A 54 5.55 7.24 -2.39
N LEU A 55 5.96 6.49 -3.41
CA LEU A 55 7.11 5.59 -3.37
C LEU A 55 8.13 6.03 -4.40
N ARG A 56 9.28 6.53 -3.95
CA ARG A 56 10.35 7.09 -4.82
C ARG A 56 11.62 6.26 -4.70
N SER A 57 12.33 6.08 -5.81
CA SER A 57 13.65 5.44 -5.77
C SER A 57 14.62 6.27 -4.94
N ASP A 58 15.45 5.61 -4.13
CA ASP A 58 16.56 6.24 -3.41
C ASP A 58 17.89 6.18 -4.19
N GLY A 59 17.84 5.80 -5.48
CA GLY A 59 19.02 5.61 -6.32
C GLY A 59 19.61 4.19 -6.27
N GLY A 60 19.03 3.27 -5.49
CA GLY A 60 19.43 1.86 -5.41
C GLY A 60 18.26 0.88 -5.59
N SER A 61 18.35 -0.27 -4.90
CA SER A 61 17.28 -1.29 -4.85
C SER A 61 16.21 -1.00 -3.78
N SER A 62 16.29 0.17 -3.15
CA SER A 62 15.44 0.60 -2.05
C SER A 62 14.57 1.77 -2.52
N ALA A 63 13.60 2.15 -1.70
CA ALA A 63 12.74 3.28 -1.97
C ALA A 63 12.52 4.12 -0.71
N TYR A 64 12.38 5.42 -0.87
CA TYR A 64 11.81 6.28 0.15
C TYR A 64 10.29 6.31 -0.01
N PHE A 65 9.55 6.37 1.09
CA PHE A 65 8.12 6.59 1.06
C PHE A 65 7.71 7.82 1.85
N THR A 66 6.64 8.45 1.40
CA THR A 66 5.85 9.40 2.18
C THR A 66 4.41 8.91 2.19
N LEU A 67 3.83 8.74 3.37
CA LEU A 67 2.44 8.33 3.54
C LEU A 67 1.69 9.40 4.33
N ALA A 68 0.68 9.99 3.70
CA ALA A 68 -0.25 10.90 4.35
C ALA A 68 -1.64 10.25 4.47
N ALA A 69 -2.30 10.46 5.60
CA ALA A 69 -3.64 9.97 5.88
C ALA A 69 -4.53 11.12 6.36
N LEU A 70 -5.67 11.29 5.70
CA LEU A 70 -6.79 12.06 6.24
C LEU A 70 -7.53 11.14 7.22
N MET A 71 -7.54 11.52 8.48
CA MET A 71 -8.14 10.72 9.54
C MET A 71 -9.67 10.80 9.47
N ALA A 72 -10.33 9.65 9.59
CA ALA A 72 -11.77 9.56 9.71
C ALA A 72 -12.22 9.99 11.11
N GLY A 73 -13.44 10.53 11.23
CA GLY A 73 -14.06 10.91 12.51
C GLY A 73 -14.59 9.72 13.32
N GLN A 74 -14.04 8.52 13.14
CA GLN A 74 -14.48 7.26 13.73
C GLN A 74 -13.27 6.38 14.08
N GLY A 75 -13.49 5.15 14.56
CA GLY A 75 -12.42 4.31 15.10
C GLY A 75 -11.72 4.97 16.30
N HIS A 76 -10.46 4.60 16.58
CA HIS A 76 -9.69 5.29 17.63
C HIS A 76 -9.33 6.72 17.24
N ALA A 77 -9.01 7.00 15.97
CA ALA A 77 -8.70 8.36 15.53
C ALA A 77 -9.83 9.36 15.86
N GLY A 78 -11.09 8.97 15.68
CA GLY A 78 -12.24 9.78 16.10
C GLY A 78 -12.33 9.95 17.62
N ARG A 79 -12.08 8.88 18.40
CA ARG A 79 -12.06 8.95 19.88
C ARG A 79 -10.96 9.84 20.42
N ASP A 80 -9.84 9.88 19.72
CA ASP A 80 -8.65 10.67 20.07
C ASP A 80 -8.74 12.11 19.54
N GLY A 81 -9.86 12.49 18.91
CA GLY A 81 -10.08 13.86 18.42
C GLY A 81 -9.31 14.23 17.16
N LEU A 82 -8.82 13.23 16.42
CA LEU A 82 -7.97 13.41 15.23
C LEU A 82 -8.75 13.48 13.92
N GLY A 83 -10.06 13.22 13.94
CA GLY A 83 -10.90 13.22 12.75
C GLY A 83 -10.81 14.52 11.95
N GLY A 84 -10.59 14.41 10.64
CA GLY A 84 -10.44 15.55 9.73
C GLY A 84 -9.02 16.12 9.65
N LEU A 85 -8.10 15.69 10.53
CA LEU A 85 -6.69 16.05 10.41
C LEU A 85 -6.02 15.22 9.31
N VAL A 86 -5.02 15.83 8.66
CA VAL A 86 -4.06 15.11 7.82
C VAL A 86 -2.81 14.87 8.63
N LEU A 87 -2.43 13.60 8.77
CA LEU A 87 -1.21 13.15 9.44
C LEU A 87 -0.30 12.51 8.40
N GLU A 88 1.00 12.66 8.53
CA GLU A 88 2.00 12.22 7.56
C GLU A 88 3.21 11.62 8.25
N GLU A 89 3.79 10.58 7.63
CA GLU A 89 5.10 10.05 7.99
C GLU A 89 5.88 9.61 6.77
N GLY A 90 7.19 9.58 6.91
CA GLY A 90 8.11 9.10 5.89
C GLY A 90 9.06 8.02 6.40
N GLY A 91 9.74 7.36 5.47
CA GLY A 91 10.76 6.40 5.81
C GLY A 91 11.25 5.59 4.61
N PHE A 92 11.81 4.41 4.87
CA PHE A 92 12.47 3.62 3.85
C PHE A 92 11.81 2.25 3.66
N CYS A 93 11.67 1.87 2.40
CA CYS A 93 11.33 0.54 1.96
C CYS A 93 12.60 -0.22 1.58
N GLY A 94 12.85 -1.32 2.30
CA GLY A 94 13.96 -2.22 2.02
C GLY A 94 13.54 -3.43 1.20
N SER A 95 14.38 -4.47 1.23
CA SER A 95 14.07 -5.76 0.60
C SER A 95 12.74 -6.35 1.08
N ARG A 96 12.08 -7.14 0.21
CA ARG A 96 10.80 -7.82 0.47
C ARG A 96 9.61 -6.89 0.70
N LEU A 97 9.63 -5.71 0.08
CA LEU A 97 8.51 -4.76 0.08
C LEU A 97 8.08 -4.29 1.48
N ARG A 98 9.02 -4.31 2.44
CA ARG A 98 8.78 -3.85 3.81
C ARG A 98 9.27 -2.43 3.98
N CYS A 99 8.37 -1.56 4.39
CA CYS A 99 8.59 -0.13 4.59
C CYS A 99 8.50 0.20 6.08
N GLN A 100 9.47 0.93 6.60
CA GLN A 100 9.55 1.31 8.01
C GLN A 100 9.68 2.81 8.14
N VAL A 101 8.87 3.38 9.03
CA VAL A 101 8.99 4.77 9.45
C VAL A 101 10.32 4.91 10.21
N GLU A 102 10.95 6.07 10.07
CA GLU A 102 12.10 6.40 10.91
C GLU A 102 11.68 6.49 12.39
N CYS A 103 12.63 6.42 13.33
CA CYS A 103 12.37 6.68 14.76
C CYS A 103 11.33 5.74 15.44
N ASP A 104 11.30 4.47 15.06
CA ASP A 104 10.43 3.44 15.66
C ASP A 104 8.91 3.69 15.50
N GLY A 105 8.50 4.44 14.46
CA GLY A 105 7.10 4.69 14.10
C GLY A 105 6.34 3.46 13.55
N GLY A 106 6.98 2.29 13.49
CA GLY A 106 6.42 1.08 12.90
C GLY A 106 6.56 1.07 11.38
N GLY A 107 5.57 0.51 10.67
CA GLY A 107 5.65 0.42 9.22
C GLY A 107 4.57 -0.45 8.58
N PHE A 108 4.72 -0.68 7.29
CA PHE A 108 3.83 -1.50 6.49
C PHE A 108 4.61 -2.42 5.53
N GLU A 109 3.93 -3.42 5.03
CA GLU A 109 4.42 -4.28 3.96
C GLU A 109 3.51 -4.12 2.74
N VAL A 110 4.08 -4.02 1.54
CA VAL A 110 3.28 -4.16 0.31
C VAL A 110 3.05 -5.66 0.12
N THR A 111 1.83 -6.10 0.41
CA THR A 111 1.46 -7.53 0.41
C THR A 111 0.93 -8.00 -0.93
N ARG A 112 0.51 -7.07 -1.79
CA ARG A 112 0.02 -7.38 -3.14
C ARG A 112 0.32 -6.25 -4.11
N VAL A 113 0.74 -6.60 -5.32
CA VAL A 113 0.83 -5.70 -6.48
C VAL A 113 0.06 -6.35 -7.63
N GLN A 114 -0.92 -5.64 -8.20
CA GLN A 114 -1.73 -6.13 -9.31
C GLN A 114 -2.12 -4.98 -10.25
N GLY A 115 -1.39 -4.84 -11.36
CA GLY A 115 -1.58 -3.73 -12.28
C GLY A 115 -1.38 -2.39 -11.57
N ASP A 116 -2.41 -1.54 -11.63
CA ASP A 116 -2.43 -0.23 -10.97
C ASP A 116 -2.90 -0.27 -9.51
N MET A 117 -2.98 -1.44 -8.90
CA MET A 117 -3.42 -1.60 -7.51
C MET A 117 -2.30 -2.18 -6.65
N ILE A 118 -2.19 -1.65 -5.43
CA ILE A 118 -1.39 -2.24 -4.37
C ILE A 118 -2.22 -2.46 -3.11
N GLU A 119 -1.84 -3.46 -2.33
CA GLU A 119 -2.30 -3.62 -0.95
C GLU A 119 -1.11 -3.41 -0.02
N ILE A 120 -1.28 -2.52 0.94
CA ILE A 120 -0.34 -2.35 2.05
C ILE A 120 -0.98 -2.86 3.33
N THR A 121 -0.19 -3.54 4.15
CA THR A 121 -0.65 -4.12 5.39
C THR A 121 0.21 -3.62 6.54
N THR A 122 -0.43 -3.15 7.61
CA THR A 122 0.24 -2.70 8.83
C THR A 122 -0.36 -3.35 10.07
N THR A 123 0.44 -3.46 11.12
CA THR A 123 0.01 -3.88 12.46
C THR A 123 0.30 -2.82 13.52
N GLY A 124 0.72 -1.61 13.11
CA GLY A 124 1.16 -0.58 14.05
C GLY A 124 1.99 0.56 13.45
N MET A 125 1.75 0.95 12.20
CA MET A 125 2.37 2.15 11.63
C MET A 125 1.69 3.38 12.21
N ARG A 126 2.47 4.30 12.76
CA ARG A 126 1.99 5.58 13.24
C ARG A 126 2.11 6.64 12.16
N VAL A 127 1.20 7.61 12.19
CA VAL A 127 1.24 8.86 11.42
C VAL A 127 1.10 10.05 12.35
N THR A 128 1.78 11.17 12.06
CA THR A 128 1.84 12.32 12.98
C THR A 128 1.71 13.67 12.26
N THR A 129 1.63 14.78 13.01
CA THR A 129 1.67 16.14 12.42
C THR A 129 3.08 16.70 12.23
N GLU A 130 4.09 16.13 12.90
CA GLU A 130 5.44 16.73 12.97
C GLU A 130 6.56 15.73 12.67
N GLY A 131 6.22 14.53 12.22
CA GLY A 131 7.18 13.46 12.00
C GLY A 131 7.90 13.04 13.28
N CYS A 132 9.19 12.76 13.11
CA CYS A 132 10.14 12.39 14.17
C CYS A 132 10.56 13.54 15.12
N SER A 133 9.88 14.70 15.16
CA SER A 133 10.34 15.85 15.96
C SER A 133 10.37 15.61 17.48
N GLY A 134 9.78 14.52 17.97
CA GLY A 134 9.64 14.23 19.41
C GLY A 134 8.64 15.16 20.13
N GLU A 135 8.12 16.18 19.43
CA GLU A 135 7.14 17.15 19.89
C GLU A 135 5.75 16.91 19.30
N ALA A 136 5.60 15.87 18.46
CA ALA A 136 4.35 15.54 17.78
C ALA A 136 3.16 15.47 18.75
N LEU A 137 2.32 16.49 18.70
CA LEU A 137 1.12 16.61 19.55
C LEU A 137 0.01 15.65 19.13
N PHE A 138 0.02 15.22 17.86
CA PHE A 138 -1.01 14.37 17.29
C PHE A 138 -0.36 13.14 16.63
N ILE A 139 -0.72 11.96 17.13
CA ILE A 139 -0.20 10.67 16.66
C ILE A 139 -1.39 9.74 16.52
N SER A 140 -1.49 9.04 15.39
CA SER A 140 -2.47 7.97 15.21
C SER A 140 -1.83 6.70 14.68
N ASP A 141 -2.28 5.55 15.16
CA ASP A 141 -1.94 4.25 14.59
C ASP A 141 -2.88 3.94 13.41
N LEU A 142 -2.34 3.49 12.29
CA LEU A 142 -3.13 3.13 11.11
C LEU A 142 -3.77 1.73 11.23
N SER A 143 -3.44 0.94 12.26
CA SER A 143 -4.16 -0.30 12.57
C SER A 143 -5.52 0.00 13.19
N GLU A 144 -6.59 -0.63 12.70
CA GLU A 144 -7.98 -0.42 13.13
C GLU A 144 -8.29 -1.14 14.46
N GLY A 145 -7.35 -1.06 15.41
CA GLY A 145 -7.42 -1.57 16.76
C GLY A 145 -6.12 -2.22 17.22
N PRO A 146 -5.91 -2.35 18.54
CA PRO A 146 -4.62 -2.77 19.10
C PRO A 146 -4.15 -4.13 18.55
N GLY A 147 -2.96 -4.13 17.94
CA GLY A 147 -2.33 -5.33 17.37
C GLY A 147 -3.07 -5.95 16.19
N ARG A 148 -4.12 -5.30 15.67
CA ARG A 148 -4.85 -5.79 14.50
C ARG A 148 -4.04 -5.55 13.25
N ARG A 149 -4.08 -6.53 12.36
CA ARG A 149 -3.56 -6.39 11.00
C ARG A 149 -4.61 -5.66 10.16
N THR A 150 -4.29 -4.48 9.67
CA THR A 150 -5.14 -3.68 8.78
C THR A 150 -4.52 -3.62 7.39
N THR A 151 -5.35 -3.79 6.36
CA THR A 151 -4.91 -3.75 4.96
C THR A 151 -5.64 -2.62 4.24
N TYR A 152 -4.86 -1.73 3.64
CA TYR A 152 -5.35 -0.66 2.79
C TYR A 152 -5.08 -1.02 1.33
N ARG A 153 -6.11 -0.88 0.49
CA ARG A 153 -5.98 -1.02 -0.96
C ARG A 153 -5.87 0.37 -1.59
N LEU A 154 -4.79 0.61 -2.32
CA LEU A 154 -4.53 1.86 -3.01
C LEU A 154 -4.42 1.65 -4.51
N PHE A 155 -4.67 2.73 -5.25
CA PHE A 155 -4.68 2.72 -6.70
C PHE A 155 -3.68 3.76 -7.22
N ARG A 156 -2.92 3.39 -8.25
CA ARG A 156 -1.99 4.27 -8.93
C ARG A 156 -2.74 5.52 -9.36
N SER A 157 -2.11 6.65 -9.11
CA SER A 157 -2.63 7.99 -9.41
C SER A 157 -1.54 8.81 -10.10
N PRO A 158 -1.88 9.91 -10.79
CA PRO A 158 -0.88 10.86 -11.26
C PRO A 158 -0.03 11.39 -10.10
N ASP A 159 1.26 11.63 -10.31
CA ASP A 159 2.18 12.06 -9.26
C ASP A 159 1.72 13.33 -8.53
N ALA A 160 1.06 14.24 -9.25
CA ALA A 160 0.47 15.45 -8.68
C ALA A 160 -0.57 15.18 -7.57
N ALA A 161 -1.16 13.98 -7.50
CA ALA A 161 -2.07 13.60 -6.41
C ALA A 161 -1.34 13.39 -5.08
N CYS A 162 -0.05 13.05 -5.12
CA CYS A 162 0.82 12.93 -3.95
C CYS A 162 1.67 14.19 -3.70
N ALA A 163 1.67 15.15 -4.64
CA ALA A 163 2.29 16.45 -4.44
C ALA A 163 1.45 17.28 -3.45
N ARG A 164 1.75 17.15 -2.16
CA ARG A 164 1.17 17.96 -1.09
C ARG A 164 1.99 19.26 -0.99
N ASN A 165 1.34 20.40 -1.23
CA ASN A 165 1.90 21.75 -0.99
C ASN A 165 1.65 22.17 0.45
#